data_AF-A0A1F9L3B9-F1
#
_entry.id   AF-A0A1F9L3B9-F1
#
_cell.length_a   1.000
_cell.length_b   1.000
_cell.length_c   1.000
_cell.angle_alpha   90.00
_cell.angle_beta   90.00
_cell.angle_gamma   90.00
#
_symmetry.space_group_name_H-M   'P 1'
#
loop_
_entity.id
_entity.type
_entity.pdbx_description
1 polymer ?
#
loop_
_entity_poly.entity_id
_entity_poly.type
_entity_poly.pdbx_seq_one_letter_code
_entity_poly.pdbx_strand_id
1 'polypeptide(L)'
;MVNDYPKYLNDCIAKAFGWDSTCIEWLSPLRDDDYAEYYDQEFLERLSVNDLRMPLHEFWPKSGPRWDGLARAKDGKLILIEAKAHIEEAVDYRSKASANALARIEKRLDEAKTAFRANPDAPWCSPLYQMANRLAHLYFLAEINKKDAYLVFVNFANAADVEIPVAREEWKGATRLAHKCLGLKDSRLSRRVTSIIIDLKEIISQSEAYQ
;
A
#
# COMPACT_ATOMS: atom_id res chain seq x y z
N MET A 1 5.02 -12.55 9.52
CA MET A 1 5.70 -11.24 9.33
C MET A 1 5.25 -10.17 10.32
N VAL A 2 4.05 -9.58 10.20
CA VAL A 2 3.58 -8.53 11.14
C VAL A 2 3.56 -9.00 12.59
N ASN A 3 3.14 -10.26 12.81
CA ASN A 3 3.01 -10.84 14.15
C ASN A 3 4.34 -11.38 14.71
N ASP A 4 5.29 -11.74 13.85
CA ASP A 4 6.53 -12.44 14.25
C ASP A 4 7.75 -11.50 14.25
N TYR A 5 7.76 -10.52 13.35
CA TYR A 5 8.86 -9.56 13.15
C TYR A 5 8.37 -8.10 13.06
N PRO A 6 7.48 -7.61 13.95
CA PRO A 6 6.92 -6.26 13.86
C PRO A 6 8.02 -5.19 13.93
N LYS A 7 9.03 -5.38 14.78
CA LYS A 7 10.13 -4.41 14.93
C LYS A 7 10.91 -4.22 13.62
N TYR A 8 11.20 -5.31 12.90
CA TYR A 8 11.93 -5.24 11.64
C TYR A 8 11.16 -4.43 10.59
N LEU A 9 9.87 -4.72 10.43
CA LEU A 9 9.00 -3.97 9.52
C LEU A 9 8.90 -2.49 9.93
N ASN A 10 8.73 -2.22 11.22
CA ASN A 10 8.67 -0.86 11.75
C ASN A 10 9.95 -0.07 11.44
N ASP A 11 11.12 -0.67 11.66
CA ASP A 11 12.42 -0.05 11.37
C ASP A 11 12.58 0.22 9.86
N CYS A 12 12.15 -0.72 9.00
CA CYS A 12 12.16 -0.53 7.55
C CYS A 12 11.25 0.62 7.11
N ILE A 13 10.02 0.70 7.63
CA ILE A 13 9.05 1.75 7.30
C ILE A 13 9.55 3.12 7.80
N ALA A 14 9.98 3.20 9.07
CA ALA A 14 10.49 4.43 9.65
C ALA A 14 11.71 4.95 8.88
N LYS A 15 12.67 4.07 8.56
CA LYS A 15 13.83 4.42 7.72
C LYS A 15 13.42 4.92 6.34
N ALA A 16 12.44 4.26 5.70
CA ALA A 16 12.00 4.60 4.35
C ALA A 16 11.33 5.98 4.27
N PHE A 17 10.65 6.42 5.34
CA PHE A 17 10.07 7.75 5.42
C PHE A 17 10.94 8.79 6.13
N GLY A 18 12.10 8.39 6.66
CA GLY A 18 12.96 9.27 7.46
C GLY A 18 12.30 9.70 8.78
N TRP A 19 11.48 8.83 9.37
CA TRP A 19 10.89 9.06 10.68
C TRP A 19 11.89 8.68 11.78
N ASP A 20 11.98 9.51 12.81
CA ASP A 20 12.61 9.13 14.07
C ASP A 20 11.85 7.95 14.69
N SER A 21 12.50 7.20 15.59
CA SER A 21 11.99 5.95 16.18
C SER A 21 10.50 6.01 16.53
N THR A 22 9.67 5.66 15.57
CA THR A 22 8.21 5.79 15.63
C THR A 22 7.71 4.41 15.99
N CYS A 23 7.01 4.34 17.11
CA CYS A 23 6.32 3.11 17.47
C CYS A 23 5.11 3.00 16.54
N ILE A 24 5.24 2.14 15.54
CA ILE A 24 4.18 1.72 14.64
C ILE A 24 3.45 0.57 15.31
N GLU A 25 2.16 0.80 15.59
CA GLU A 25 1.21 -0.18 16.11
C GLU A 25 0.48 -0.81 14.93
N TRP A 26 0.57 -2.13 14.82
CA TRP A 26 -0.14 -2.89 13.79
C TRP A 26 -1.57 -3.16 14.22
N LEU A 27 -2.51 -2.94 13.30
CA LEU A 27 -3.94 -3.10 13.49
C LEU A 27 -4.46 -4.27 12.66
N SER A 28 -3.84 -4.59 11.54
CA SER A 28 -4.08 -5.82 10.79
C SER A 28 -2.88 -6.19 9.93
N PRO A 29 -2.71 -7.47 9.56
CA PRO A 29 -3.40 -8.65 10.09
C PRO A 29 -2.82 -9.07 11.45
N LEU A 30 -3.66 -9.35 12.44
CA LEU A 30 -3.24 -9.82 13.76
C LEU A 30 -3.69 -11.26 14.01
N ARG A 31 -2.89 -12.04 14.74
CA ARG A 31 -3.16 -13.46 15.04
C ARG A 31 -4.47 -13.66 15.83
N ASP A 32 -4.79 -12.74 16.73
CA ASP A 32 -6.00 -12.74 17.56
C ASP A 32 -7.25 -12.23 16.81
N ASP A 33 -7.06 -11.79 15.57
CA ASP A 33 -8.10 -11.31 14.64
C ASP A 33 -8.06 -12.13 13.34
N ASP A 34 -7.70 -13.42 13.44
CA ASP A 34 -7.65 -14.40 12.35
C ASP A 34 -6.94 -13.91 11.07
N TYR A 35 -5.96 -13.04 11.24
CA TYR A 35 -5.23 -12.39 10.15
C TYR A 35 -6.15 -11.62 9.17
N ALA A 36 -7.22 -10.99 9.66
CA ALA A 36 -8.22 -10.32 8.84
C ALA A 36 -7.65 -9.20 7.96
N GLU A 37 -8.10 -9.18 6.70
CA GLU A 37 -7.88 -8.10 5.75
C GLU A 37 -9.12 -7.22 5.64
N TYR A 38 -8.93 -5.93 5.84
CA TYR A 38 -10.01 -4.96 5.92
C TYR A 38 -10.18 -4.21 4.60
N TYR A 39 -11.43 -3.92 4.22
CA TYR A 39 -11.80 -3.13 3.05
C TYR A 39 -12.98 -2.21 3.39
N ASP A 40 -13.43 -1.41 2.42
CA ASP A 40 -14.59 -0.51 2.54
C ASP A 40 -14.66 0.29 3.86
N GLN A 41 -15.76 0.22 4.60
CA GLN A 41 -15.93 1.02 5.80
C GLN A 41 -15.09 0.45 6.96
N GLU A 42 -14.90 -0.86 6.97
CA GLU A 42 -14.21 -1.59 8.02
C GLU A 42 -12.73 -1.19 8.11
N PHE A 43 -12.05 -0.87 7.00
CA PHE A 43 -10.66 -0.38 7.07
C PHE A 43 -10.56 1.03 7.70
N LEU A 44 -11.56 1.88 7.49
CA LEU A 44 -11.62 3.21 8.08
C LEU A 44 -11.87 3.12 9.59
N GLU A 45 -12.79 2.25 9.99
CA GLU A 45 -13.07 1.95 11.39
C GLU A 45 -11.83 1.39 12.10
N ARG A 46 -11.12 0.46 11.45
CA ARG A 46 -9.89 -0.11 11.99
C ARG A 46 -8.80 0.95 12.20
N LEU A 47 -8.69 1.90 11.27
CA LEU A 47 -7.80 3.08 11.41
C LEU A 47 -8.33 4.18 12.34
N SER A 48 -9.52 4.01 12.92
CA SER A 48 -10.21 5.03 13.74
C SER A 48 -10.47 6.36 12.99
N VAL A 49 -10.81 6.28 11.70
CA VAL A 49 -11.10 7.43 10.85
C VAL A 49 -12.60 7.71 10.82
N ASN A 50 -13.06 8.60 11.70
CA ASN A 50 -14.50 8.90 11.87
C ASN A 50 -14.94 10.19 11.14
N ASP A 51 -14.08 11.21 11.06
CA ASP A 51 -14.44 12.52 10.51
C ASP A 51 -13.95 12.70 9.07
N LEU A 52 -14.77 12.31 8.09
CA LEU A 52 -14.48 12.47 6.67
C LEU A 52 -15.22 13.68 6.09
N ARG A 53 -14.51 14.51 5.32
CA ARG A 53 -15.09 15.58 4.49
C ARG A 53 -15.84 15.02 3.29
N MET A 54 -15.33 13.94 2.72
CA MET A 54 -15.99 13.15 1.68
C MET A 54 -16.09 11.71 2.19
N PRO A 55 -17.31 11.18 2.39
CA PRO A 55 -17.52 9.78 2.74
C PRO A 55 -16.95 8.83 1.67
N LEU A 56 -16.52 7.63 2.08
CA LEU A 56 -15.93 6.66 1.15
C LEU A 56 -16.88 6.26 0.02
N HIS A 57 -18.17 6.08 0.31
CA HIS A 57 -19.15 5.67 -0.68
C HIS A 57 -19.39 6.71 -1.80
N GLU A 58 -19.08 7.98 -1.54
CA GLU A 58 -19.09 9.04 -2.56
C GLU A 58 -17.81 9.02 -3.41
N PHE A 59 -16.69 8.66 -2.79
CA PHE A 59 -15.40 8.56 -3.45
C PHE A 59 -15.32 7.30 -4.33
N TRP A 60 -15.46 6.11 -3.74
CA TRP A 60 -15.23 4.81 -4.38
C TRP A 60 -16.49 3.92 -4.36
N PRO A 61 -16.71 3.05 -5.36
CA PRO A 61 -17.76 2.03 -5.28
C PRO A 61 -17.52 1.04 -4.13
N LYS A 62 -18.62 0.42 -3.68
CA LYS A 62 -18.58 -0.72 -2.76
C LYS A 62 -17.67 -1.83 -3.31
N SER A 63 -17.03 -2.57 -2.41
CA SER A 63 -16.02 -3.58 -2.68
C SER A 63 -14.74 -2.97 -3.25
N GLY A 64 -14.22 -1.96 -2.54
CA GLY A 64 -12.93 -1.34 -2.78
C GLY A 64 -11.72 -2.25 -2.45
N PRO A 65 -10.50 -1.68 -2.36
CA PRO A 65 -9.30 -2.45 -2.09
C PRO A 65 -9.33 -3.08 -0.69
N ARG A 66 -8.81 -4.30 -0.61
CA ARG A 66 -8.52 -5.02 0.65
C ARG A 66 -7.09 -4.76 1.08
N TRP A 67 -6.89 -4.28 2.29
CA TRP A 67 -5.54 -3.93 2.77
C TRP A 67 -4.85 -5.14 3.40
N ASP A 68 -3.67 -5.49 2.85
CA ASP A 68 -2.80 -6.55 3.37
C ASP A 68 -2.21 -6.19 4.74
N GLY A 69 -2.34 -4.91 5.14
CA GLY A 69 -2.04 -4.47 6.49
C GLY A 69 -2.49 -3.04 6.74
N LEU A 70 -2.81 -2.78 8.00
CA LEU A 70 -3.15 -1.46 8.54
C LEU A 70 -2.32 -1.23 9.79
N ALA A 71 -1.77 -0.03 9.91
CA ALA A 71 -1.01 0.35 11.09
C ALA A 71 -1.17 1.84 11.40
N ARG A 72 -0.80 2.21 12.63
CA ARG A 72 -0.81 3.59 13.10
C ARG A 72 0.49 3.90 13.82
N ALA A 73 1.12 5.02 13.50
CA ALA A 73 2.24 5.52 14.30
C ALA A 73 1.72 6.26 15.54
N LYS A 74 2.47 6.25 16.65
CA LYS A 74 2.11 6.94 17.90
C LYS A 74 1.76 8.43 17.74
N ASP A 75 2.33 9.09 16.73
CA ASP A 75 2.07 10.50 16.42
C ASP A 75 0.83 10.72 15.53
N GLY A 76 0.03 9.68 15.32
CA GLY A 76 -1.27 9.74 14.65
C GLY A 76 -1.23 9.45 13.15
N LYS A 77 -0.05 9.14 12.57
CA LYS A 77 0.04 8.78 11.15
C LYS A 77 -0.71 7.49 10.86
N LEU A 78 -1.49 7.51 9.80
CA LEU A 78 -2.20 6.33 9.28
C LEU A 78 -1.33 5.66 8.23
N ILE A 79 -1.18 4.34 8.30
CA ILE A 79 -0.31 3.58 7.40
C ILE A 79 -1.14 2.49 6.75
N LEU A 80 -1.22 2.56 5.42
CA LEU A 80 -1.86 1.58 4.55
C LEU A 80 -0.79 0.70 3.92
N ILE A 81 -1.00 -0.62 3.91
CA ILE A 81 -0.04 -1.58 3.35
C ILE A 81 -0.67 -2.37 2.19
N GLU A 82 0.08 -2.43 1.09
CA GLU A 82 -0.08 -3.42 0.02
C GLU A 82 1.14 -4.33 0.07
N ALA A 83 0.97 -5.64 0.08
CA ALA A 83 2.06 -6.61 0.11
C ALA A 83 2.00 -7.55 -1.09
N LYS A 84 3.17 -7.89 -1.66
CA LYS A 84 3.30 -8.83 -2.78
C LYS A 84 4.49 -9.76 -2.59
N ALA A 85 4.32 -11.00 -3.05
CA ALA A 85 5.37 -12.02 -3.05
C ALA A 85 5.75 -12.46 -4.48
N HIS A 86 4.89 -12.18 -5.47
CA HIS A 86 5.16 -12.45 -6.88
C HIS A 86 5.13 -11.16 -7.70
N ILE A 87 6.02 -11.01 -8.69
CA ILE A 87 5.98 -9.84 -9.60
C ILE A 87 4.71 -9.86 -10.46
N GLU A 88 4.22 -11.05 -10.86
CA GLU A 88 3.01 -11.14 -11.70
C GLU A 88 1.77 -10.55 -11.01
N GLU A 89 1.71 -10.58 -9.67
CA GLU A 89 0.63 -9.95 -8.88
C GLU A 89 0.57 -8.42 -9.05
N ALA A 90 1.67 -7.80 -9.48
CA ALA A 90 1.70 -6.37 -9.77
C ALA A 90 1.03 -6.01 -11.11
N VAL A 91 0.84 -6.98 -12.01
CA VAL A 91 0.23 -6.78 -13.33
C VAL A 91 -1.23 -7.23 -13.27
N ASP A 92 -2.14 -6.25 -13.20
CA ASP A 92 -3.57 -6.48 -13.18
C ASP A 92 -4.31 -5.59 -14.18
N TYR A 93 -5.08 -6.24 -15.06
CA TYR A 93 -5.53 -5.59 -16.29
C TYR A 93 -6.80 -4.74 -16.14
N ARG A 94 -7.55 -4.80 -15.02
CA ARG A 94 -8.74 -3.96 -14.78
C ARG A 94 -9.47 -4.26 -13.47
N SER A 95 -10.28 -3.29 -13.06
CA SER A 95 -11.40 -3.51 -12.12
C SER A 95 -12.41 -4.53 -12.65
N LYS A 96 -13.04 -5.28 -11.73
CA LYS A 96 -14.19 -6.17 -12.00
C LYS A 96 -15.54 -5.46 -11.83
N ALA A 97 -15.54 -4.13 -11.75
CA ALA A 97 -16.73 -3.33 -11.48
C ALA A 97 -17.71 -3.26 -12.66
N SER A 98 -18.99 -2.96 -12.36
CA SER A 98 -20.00 -2.66 -13.38
C SER A 98 -19.69 -1.36 -14.13
N ALA A 99 -20.28 -1.15 -15.31
CA ALA A 99 -20.02 0.04 -16.14
C ALA A 99 -20.19 1.37 -15.37
N ASN A 100 -21.26 1.52 -14.59
CA ASN A 100 -21.49 2.74 -13.79
C ASN A 100 -20.44 2.90 -12.68
N ALA A 101 -19.98 1.81 -12.08
CA ALA A 101 -18.93 1.84 -11.07
C ALA A 101 -17.55 2.12 -11.70
N LEU A 102 -17.29 1.65 -12.92
CA LEU A 102 -16.08 1.94 -13.68
C LEU A 102 -15.92 3.44 -13.94
N ALA A 103 -16.96 4.12 -14.42
CA ALA A 103 -16.89 5.56 -14.68
C ALA A 103 -16.49 6.39 -13.43
N ARG A 104 -17.00 5.99 -12.24
CA ARG A 104 -16.59 6.60 -10.96
C ARG A 104 -15.14 6.28 -10.62
N ILE A 105 -14.72 5.03 -10.79
CA ILE A 105 -13.33 4.60 -10.56
C ILE A 105 -12.38 5.40 -11.45
N GLU A 106 -12.64 5.46 -12.75
CA GLU A 106 -11.82 6.19 -13.73
C GLU A 106 -11.69 7.66 -13.35
N LYS A 107 -12.81 8.30 -13.01
CA LYS A 107 -12.81 9.68 -12.51
C LYS A 107 -11.89 9.87 -11.29
N ARG A 108 -11.97 8.98 -10.29
CA ARG A 108 -11.13 9.09 -9.08
C ARG A 108 -9.67 8.75 -9.33
N LEU A 109 -9.39 7.83 -10.24
CA LEU A 109 -8.03 7.56 -10.69
C LEU A 109 -7.44 8.78 -11.40
N ASP A 110 -8.19 9.46 -12.26
CA ASP A 110 -7.72 10.68 -12.93
C ASP A 110 -7.47 11.83 -11.95
N GLU A 111 -8.38 12.06 -10.99
CA GLU A 111 -8.18 13.05 -9.92
C GLU A 111 -6.91 12.76 -9.09
N ALA A 112 -6.71 11.50 -8.72
CA ALA A 112 -5.51 11.06 -8.01
C ALA A 112 -4.26 11.24 -8.89
N LYS A 113 -4.29 10.81 -10.16
CA LYS A 113 -3.20 10.97 -11.14
C LYS A 113 -2.76 12.42 -11.24
N THR A 114 -3.71 13.36 -11.33
CA THR A 114 -3.43 14.80 -11.29
C THR A 114 -2.80 15.23 -9.97
N ALA A 115 -3.33 14.79 -8.82
CA ALA A 115 -2.80 15.15 -7.50
C ALA A 115 -1.38 14.63 -7.25
N PHE A 116 -1.05 13.45 -7.78
CA PHE A 116 0.30 12.87 -7.80
C PHE A 116 1.25 13.56 -8.80
N ARG A 117 0.76 14.49 -9.62
CA ARG A 117 1.48 15.12 -10.74
C ARG A 117 2.04 14.08 -11.72
N ALA A 118 1.35 12.95 -11.84
CA ALA A 118 1.75 11.91 -12.76
C ALA A 118 1.61 12.37 -14.21
N ASN A 119 2.25 11.66 -15.15
CA ASN A 119 2.03 11.90 -16.57
C ASN A 119 0.53 11.75 -16.91
N PRO A 120 -0.14 12.75 -17.51
CA PRO A 120 -1.57 12.65 -17.88
C PRO A 120 -1.90 11.42 -18.73
N ASP A 121 -0.97 11.01 -19.60
CA ASP A 121 -1.13 9.87 -20.51
C ASP A 121 -0.78 8.51 -19.85
N ALA A 122 -0.40 8.50 -18.57
CA ALA A 122 -0.10 7.26 -17.87
C ALA A 122 -1.36 6.39 -17.69
N PRO A 123 -1.31 5.09 -18.00
CA PRO A 123 -2.48 4.25 -18.02
C PRO A 123 -2.79 3.68 -16.62
N TRP A 124 -3.42 4.49 -15.77
CA TRP A 124 -3.76 4.10 -14.38
C TRP A 124 -4.84 3.01 -14.30
N CYS A 125 -5.66 2.84 -15.33
CA CYS A 125 -6.74 1.83 -15.34
C CYS A 125 -6.25 0.42 -15.69
N SER A 126 -5.05 0.28 -16.27
CA SER A 126 -4.46 -0.99 -16.72
C SER A 126 -3.04 -0.76 -17.24
N PRO A 127 -2.06 -1.64 -16.99
CA PRO A 127 -2.16 -2.93 -16.32
C PRO A 127 -1.68 -2.89 -14.86
N LEU A 128 -1.69 -1.72 -14.22
CA LEU A 128 -1.23 -1.54 -12.83
C LEU A 128 -2.38 -0.99 -11.96
N TYR A 129 -3.60 -1.49 -12.19
CA TYR A 129 -4.81 -0.94 -11.59
C TYR A 129 -4.85 -1.11 -10.07
N GLN A 130 -4.32 -2.20 -9.51
CA GLN A 130 -4.15 -2.37 -8.07
C GLN A 130 -3.29 -1.26 -7.50
N MET A 131 -2.10 -1.02 -8.05
CA MET A 131 -1.24 0.04 -7.58
C MET A 131 -1.91 1.42 -7.70
N ALA A 132 -2.57 1.69 -8.83
CA ALA A 132 -3.29 2.94 -9.06
C ALA A 132 -4.46 3.14 -8.08
N ASN A 133 -5.19 2.08 -7.74
CA ASN A 133 -6.31 2.17 -6.79
C ASN A 133 -5.83 2.39 -5.34
N ARG A 134 -4.65 1.88 -4.95
CA ARG A 134 -4.03 2.18 -3.64
C ARG A 134 -3.60 3.64 -3.56
N LEU A 135 -3.00 4.15 -4.64
CA LEU A 135 -2.66 5.56 -4.74
C LEU A 135 -3.91 6.45 -4.66
N ALA A 136 -5.01 6.06 -5.29
CA ALA A 136 -6.27 6.78 -5.19
C ALA A 136 -6.85 6.80 -3.77
N HIS A 137 -6.71 5.71 -3.00
CA HIS A 137 -7.13 5.70 -1.59
C HIS A 137 -6.22 6.54 -0.69
N LEU A 138 -4.91 6.61 -0.98
CA LEU A 138 -4.03 7.57 -0.32
C LEU A 138 -4.44 9.01 -0.65
N TYR A 139 -4.76 9.32 -1.90
CA TYR A 139 -5.32 10.62 -2.30
C TYR A 139 -6.62 10.94 -1.55
N PHE A 140 -7.53 9.97 -1.43
CA PHE A 140 -8.76 10.10 -0.65
C PHE A 140 -8.52 10.49 0.81
N LEU A 141 -7.63 9.78 1.51
CA LEU A 141 -7.34 10.08 2.91
C LEU A 141 -6.55 11.39 3.07
N ALA A 142 -5.44 11.53 2.35
CA ALA A 142 -4.48 12.61 2.56
C ALA A 142 -4.91 13.95 1.95
N GLU A 143 -5.44 13.93 0.72
CA GLU A 143 -5.81 15.16 0.03
C GLU A 143 -7.27 15.52 0.20
N ILE A 144 -8.21 14.60 0.02
CA ILE A 144 -9.63 14.95 0.14
C ILE A 144 -10.01 15.13 1.61
N ASN A 145 -9.65 14.15 2.45
CA ASN A 145 -10.06 14.11 3.85
C ASN A 145 -9.05 14.67 4.85
N LYS A 146 -7.89 15.14 4.37
CA LYS A 146 -6.84 15.81 5.17
C LYS A 146 -6.36 14.98 6.38
N LYS A 147 -6.31 13.65 6.22
CA LYS A 147 -5.71 12.74 7.20
C LYS A 147 -4.22 12.60 6.95
N ASP A 148 -3.42 12.40 8.00
CA ASP A 148 -1.98 12.20 7.87
C ASP A 148 -1.66 10.76 7.47
N ALA A 149 -2.06 10.40 6.25
CA ALA A 149 -1.98 9.04 5.72
C ALA A 149 -0.73 8.81 4.86
N TYR A 150 -0.25 7.56 4.88
CA TYR A 150 0.92 7.05 4.17
C TYR A 150 0.61 5.68 3.58
N LEU A 151 1.26 5.35 2.46
CA LEU A 151 1.11 4.09 1.74
C LEU A 151 2.47 3.40 1.63
N VAL A 152 2.52 2.12 1.99
CA VAL A 152 3.73 1.29 1.87
C VAL A 152 3.41 0.10 0.99
N PHE A 153 4.19 -0.06 -0.08
CA PHE A 153 4.25 -1.30 -0.84
C PHE A 153 5.35 -2.18 -0.24
N VAL A 154 4.99 -3.38 0.23
CA VAL A 154 5.92 -4.34 0.83
C VAL A 154 6.13 -5.48 -0.16
N ASN A 155 7.36 -5.62 -0.64
CA ASN A 155 7.71 -6.67 -1.58
C ASN A 155 8.57 -7.73 -0.86
N PHE A 156 8.10 -8.97 -0.80
CA PHE A 156 8.83 -10.07 -0.18
C PHE A 156 9.78 -10.70 -1.20
N ALA A 157 11.09 -10.55 -0.96
CA ALA A 157 12.14 -11.17 -1.75
C ALA A 157 12.53 -12.51 -1.15
N ASN A 158 12.93 -13.45 -2.00
CA ASN A 158 13.41 -14.78 -1.62
C ASN A 158 12.44 -15.56 -0.70
N ALA A 159 11.13 -15.41 -0.92
CA ALA A 159 10.11 -16.18 -0.19
C ALA A 159 10.25 -17.68 -0.52
N ALA A 160 10.54 -18.51 0.49
CA ALA A 160 10.84 -19.94 0.30
C ALA A 160 9.60 -20.79 -0.01
N ASP A 161 8.43 -20.29 0.36
CA ASP A 161 7.10 -20.87 0.13
C ASP A 161 6.51 -20.50 -1.24
N VAL A 162 7.23 -19.69 -2.02
CA VAL A 162 6.88 -19.31 -3.38
C VAL A 162 7.62 -20.21 -4.39
N GLU A 163 6.90 -20.72 -5.39
CA GLU A 163 7.46 -21.63 -6.42
C GLU A 163 8.66 -21.02 -7.17
N ILE A 164 8.58 -19.73 -7.49
CA ILE A 164 9.64 -18.96 -8.15
C ILE A 164 9.97 -17.73 -7.31
N PRO A 165 10.87 -17.84 -6.31
CA PRO A 165 11.19 -16.73 -5.42
C PRO A 165 11.84 -15.58 -6.18
N VAL A 166 11.33 -14.38 -5.99
CA VAL A 166 11.84 -13.16 -6.63
C VAL A 166 13.00 -12.59 -5.82
N ALA A 167 14.13 -12.28 -6.47
CA ALA A 167 15.27 -11.66 -5.82
C ALA A 167 15.05 -10.17 -5.53
N ARG A 168 15.85 -9.63 -4.61
CA ARG A 168 15.79 -8.21 -4.22
C ARG A 168 16.00 -7.27 -5.42
N GLU A 169 16.94 -7.60 -6.29
CA GLU A 169 17.28 -6.81 -7.49
C GLU A 169 16.15 -6.82 -8.52
N GLU A 170 15.44 -7.93 -8.65
CA GLU A 170 14.27 -8.06 -9.52
C GLU A 170 13.12 -7.19 -9.03
N TRP A 171 12.85 -7.21 -7.71
CA TRP A 171 11.88 -6.30 -7.10
C TRP A 171 12.23 -4.83 -7.31
N LYS A 172 13.50 -4.44 -7.13
CA LYS A 172 13.95 -3.06 -7.43
C LYS A 172 13.66 -2.68 -8.89
N GLY A 173 13.90 -3.60 -9.82
CA GLY A 173 13.61 -3.41 -11.24
C GLY A 173 12.12 -3.24 -11.52
N ALA A 174 11.29 -4.16 -11.00
CA ALA A 174 9.85 -4.18 -11.17
C ALA A 174 9.19 -2.93 -10.58
N THR A 175 9.52 -2.55 -9.34
CA THR A 175 8.99 -1.33 -8.71
C THR A 175 9.35 -0.07 -9.50
N ARG A 176 10.61 0.04 -9.96
CA ARG A 176 11.05 1.19 -10.77
C ARG A 176 10.27 1.27 -12.09
N LEU A 177 10.06 0.13 -12.75
CA LEU A 177 9.27 0.06 -13.99
C LEU A 177 7.82 0.45 -13.73
N ALA A 178 7.19 -0.11 -12.70
CA ALA A 178 5.79 0.17 -12.36
C ALA A 178 5.57 1.66 -12.05
N HIS A 179 6.46 2.30 -11.28
CA HIS A 179 6.41 3.74 -11.01
C HIS A 179 6.55 4.57 -12.29
N LYS A 180 7.42 4.14 -13.20
CA LYS A 180 7.61 4.81 -14.50
C LYS A 180 6.37 4.66 -15.40
N CYS A 181 5.75 3.48 -15.43
CA CYS A 181 4.51 3.21 -16.16
C CYS A 181 3.34 4.05 -15.63
N LEU A 182 3.19 4.17 -14.31
CA LEU A 182 2.21 5.08 -13.71
C LEU A 182 2.58 6.56 -13.84
N GLY A 183 3.74 6.88 -14.42
CA GLY A 183 4.18 8.24 -14.69
C GLY A 183 4.41 9.08 -13.43
N LEU A 184 4.65 8.45 -12.28
CA LEU A 184 4.79 9.14 -10.99
C LEU A 184 5.99 10.10 -11.00
N LYS A 185 5.80 11.26 -10.36
CA LYS A 185 6.82 12.30 -10.20
C LYS A 185 6.88 12.73 -8.74
N ASP A 186 7.92 13.48 -8.38
CA ASP A 186 7.98 14.12 -7.06
C ASP A 186 6.81 15.10 -6.89
N SER A 187 6.08 14.90 -5.81
CA SER A 187 4.89 15.62 -5.39
C SER A 187 4.69 15.41 -3.88
N ARG A 188 3.90 16.28 -3.25
CA ARG A 188 3.56 16.13 -1.82
C ARG A 188 3.00 14.73 -1.51
N LEU A 189 2.16 14.21 -2.39
CA LEU A 189 1.58 12.88 -2.25
C LEU A 189 2.59 11.76 -2.48
N SER A 190 3.48 11.87 -3.48
CA SER A 190 4.51 10.84 -3.72
C SER A 190 5.44 10.66 -2.53
N ARG A 191 5.70 11.71 -1.74
CA ARG A 191 6.52 11.65 -0.51
C ARG A 191 5.82 10.92 0.64
N ARG A 192 4.53 10.58 0.48
CA ARG A 192 3.73 9.75 1.39
C ARG A 192 3.63 8.29 0.93
N VAL A 193 4.31 7.94 -0.17
CA VAL A 193 4.35 6.59 -0.71
C VAL A 193 5.78 6.08 -0.62
N THR A 194 5.96 4.82 -0.20
CA THR A 194 7.26 4.15 -0.30
C THR A 194 7.10 2.69 -0.69
N SER A 195 8.18 2.10 -1.18
CA SER A 195 8.27 0.68 -1.43
C SER A 195 9.45 0.13 -0.62
N ILE A 196 9.19 -0.86 0.22
CA ILE A 196 10.22 -1.57 0.97
C ILE A 196 10.34 -3.00 0.44
N ILE A 197 11.56 -3.52 0.44
CA ILE A 197 11.84 -4.89 0.04
C ILE A 197 12.34 -5.63 1.27
N ILE A 198 11.62 -6.70 1.63
CA ILE A 198 11.89 -7.55 2.77
C ILE A 198 12.51 -8.83 2.24
N ASP A 199 13.80 -9.03 2.50
CA ASP A 199 14.48 -10.26 2.09
C ASP A 199 14.33 -11.33 3.19
N LEU A 200 13.53 -12.36 2.90
CA LEU A 200 13.19 -13.36 3.90
C LEU A 200 14.38 -14.27 4.27
N LYS A 201 15.41 -14.37 3.41
CA LYS A 201 16.66 -15.06 3.78
C LYS A 201 17.44 -14.30 4.85
N GLU A 202 17.43 -12.97 4.81
CA GLU A 202 18.13 -12.12 5.78
C GLU A 202 17.47 -12.22 7.17
N ILE A 203 16.14 -12.35 7.22
CA ILE A 203 15.39 -12.49 8.47
C ILE A 203 15.66 -13.84 9.15
N ILE A 204 15.62 -14.94 8.39
CA ILE A 204 15.88 -16.28 8.92
C ILE A 204 17.31 -16.37 9.47
N SER A 205 18.29 -15.87 8.72
CA SER A 205 19.69 -15.87 9.13
C SER A 205 19.93 -15.05 10.42
N GLN A 206 19.19 -13.95 10.60
CA GLN A 206 19.25 -13.18 11.84
C GLN A 206 18.60 -13.94 13.01
N SER A 207 17.48 -14.63 12.79
CA SER A 207 16.81 -15.40 13.84
C SER A 207 17.64 -16.58 14.36
N GLU A 208 18.42 -17.24 13.49
CA GLU A 208 19.32 -18.35 13.84
C GLU A 208 20.59 -17.85 14.55
N ALA A 209 21.06 -16.64 14.28
CA ALA A 209 22.26 -16.07 14.91
C ALA A 209 22.03 -15.57 16.36
N TYR A 210 20.77 -15.48 16.82
CA TYR A 210 20.40 -15.11 18.19
C TYR A 210 19.82 -16.28 19.00
N GLN A 211 19.92 -17.51 18.50
CA GLN A 211 19.68 -18.77 19.24
C GLN A 211 21.01 -19.39 19.66
#